data_AF-A0A2Z7ADR1-F1
#
_entry.id   AF-A0A2Z7ADR1-F1
#
_cell.length_a   1.000
_cell.length_b   1.000
_cell.length_c   1.000
_cell.angle_alpha   90.00
_cell.angle_beta   90.00
_cell.angle_gamma   90.00
#
_symmetry.space_group_name_H-M   'P 1'
#
loop_
_entity.id
_entity.type
_entity.pdbx_description
1 polymer ?
#
loop_
_entity_poly.entity_id
_entity_poly.type
_entity_poly.pdbx_seq_one_letter_code
_entity_poly.pdbx_strand_id
1 'polypeptide(L)'
;MTDLKYPMKDDTVPVWSVPLYAVLLPFAIYLVYYIRRRDVYDLHHAILGTFFALLITGVLTDAIKNAAGRPRPDFFWRCFPDGNSKFDQWGDVVCHGKDSDLKAGHKSFPSGHTSWSFAGLAFLSLYLSGKIKCFDRRGHAAKLCISFLPILAACLVGISRVDDYKHHWEDVFAGGLLGLVVATFCYLQFFPPPYHKQGWSTYAYSRALEESRANMPSTEQPGTGVSLQNATLEGVNRQRSTIHRNTVYYNLDSTLDSMESGNR
;
A
#
# COMPACT_ATOMS: atom_id res chain seq x y z
N MET A 1 -30.56 -22.99 4.31
CA MET A 1 -30.26 -22.84 5.75
C MET A 1 -29.04 -23.65 6.22
N THR A 2 -28.42 -24.48 5.38
CA THR A 2 -27.22 -25.26 5.75
C THR A 2 -25.97 -24.38 5.87
N ASP A 3 -25.86 -23.33 5.05
CA ASP A 3 -24.65 -22.48 4.99
C ASP A 3 -24.47 -21.53 6.20
N LEU A 4 -25.44 -21.48 7.11
CA LEU A 4 -25.40 -20.65 8.33
C LEU A 4 -25.27 -21.49 9.61
N LYS A 5 -25.11 -22.81 9.49
CA LYS A 5 -25.06 -23.78 10.59
C LYS A 5 -23.65 -24.28 10.91
N TYR A 6 -22.61 -23.61 10.42
CA TYR A 6 -21.24 -24.00 10.71
C TYR A 6 -20.92 -23.89 12.21
N PRO A 7 -20.10 -24.79 12.77
CA PRO A 7 -19.80 -24.79 14.19
C PRO A 7 -19.05 -23.52 14.61
N MET A 8 -19.35 -23.03 15.81
CA MET A 8 -18.62 -21.93 16.43
C MET A 8 -17.20 -22.39 16.77
N LYS A 9 -16.20 -21.85 16.07
CA LYS A 9 -14.77 -22.02 16.38
C LYS A 9 -14.17 -20.77 17.02
N ASP A 10 -13.04 -20.95 17.70
CA ASP A 10 -12.20 -19.84 18.15
C ASP A 10 -11.47 -19.19 16.97
N ASP A 11 -11.03 -17.94 17.15
CA ASP A 11 -10.31 -17.22 16.11
C ASP A 11 -8.84 -17.65 16.07
N THR A 12 -8.41 -18.24 14.94
CA THR A 12 -6.99 -18.58 14.68
C THR A 12 -6.11 -17.33 14.73
N VAL A 13 -6.56 -16.25 14.09
CA VAL A 13 -5.94 -14.92 14.17
C VAL A 13 -6.79 -14.02 15.07
N PRO A 14 -6.33 -13.66 16.27
CA PRO A 14 -7.14 -12.83 17.16
C PRO A 14 -7.07 -11.35 16.74
N VAL A 15 -8.12 -10.59 17.03
CA VAL A 15 -8.25 -9.16 16.62
C VAL A 15 -7.07 -8.31 17.07
N TRP A 16 -6.54 -8.54 18.27
CA TRP A 16 -5.41 -7.79 18.84
C TRP A 16 -4.10 -8.02 18.10
N SER A 17 -3.97 -9.11 17.33
CA SER A 17 -2.77 -9.37 16.53
C SER A 17 -2.71 -8.51 15.28
N VAL A 18 -3.85 -8.03 14.77
CA VAL A 18 -3.93 -7.26 13.52
C VAL A 18 -3.07 -5.98 13.57
N PRO A 19 -3.19 -5.12 14.59
CA PRO A 19 -2.32 -3.95 14.72
C PRO A 19 -0.83 -4.30 14.85
N LEU A 20 -0.48 -5.46 15.43
CA LEU A 20 0.93 -5.83 15.62
C LEU A 20 1.65 -6.02 14.29
N TYR A 21 1.09 -6.79 13.36
CA TYR A 21 1.72 -7.00 12.06
C TYR A 21 1.36 -5.92 11.03
N ALA A 22 0.20 -5.26 11.14
CA ALA A 22 -0.22 -4.23 10.17
C ALA A 22 0.36 -2.84 10.48
N VAL A 23 0.84 -2.59 11.71
CA VAL A 23 1.44 -1.31 12.12
C VAL A 23 2.88 -1.51 12.61
N LEU A 24 3.10 -2.33 13.63
CA LEU A 24 4.42 -2.39 14.28
C LEU A 24 5.49 -2.98 13.38
N LEU A 25 5.15 -4.02 12.60
CA LEU A 25 6.07 -4.62 11.63
C LEU A 25 6.50 -3.61 10.55
N PRO A 26 5.58 -2.91 9.84
CA PRO A 26 5.96 -1.81 8.94
C PRO A 26 6.83 -0.75 9.61
N PHE A 27 6.51 -0.36 10.84
CA PHE A 27 7.24 0.69 11.56
C PHE A 27 8.67 0.29 11.87
N ALA A 28 8.87 -0.97 12.29
CA ALA A 28 10.21 -1.51 12.48
C ALA A 28 11.03 -1.45 11.18
N ILE A 29 10.42 -1.80 10.03
CA ILE A 29 11.08 -1.73 8.72
C ILE A 29 11.42 -0.28 8.34
N TYR A 30 10.49 0.66 8.53
CA TYR A 30 10.73 2.07 8.25
C TYR A 30 11.85 2.64 9.14
N LEU A 31 11.89 2.24 10.41
CA LEU A 31 12.94 2.65 11.32
C LEU A 31 14.32 2.09 10.92
N VAL A 32 14.39 0.83 10.50
CA VAL A 32 15.63 0.23 9.97
C VAL A 32 16.11 0.99 8.73
N TYR A 33 15.21 1.32 7.80
CA TYR A 33 15.54 2.13 6.63
C TYR A 33 16.02 3.54 7.02
N TYR A 34 15.34 4.18 7.98
CA TYR A 34 15.72 5.48 8.52
C TYR A 34 17.11 5.46 9.15
N ILE A 35 17.45 4.46 9.97
CA ILE A 35 18.78 4.36 10.59
C ILE A 35 19.88 4.31 9.53
N ARG A 36 19.60 3.65 8.39
CA ARG A 36 20.57 3.45 7.30
C ARG A 36 20.72 4.65 6.35
N ARG A 37 19.63 5.36 6.04
CA ARG A 37 19.60 6.45 5.06
C ARG A 37 19.48 7.84 5.66
N ARG A 38 19.10 7.94 6.94
CA ARG A 38 18.84 9.18 7.70
C ARG A 38 17.85 10.12 6.99
N ASP A 39 16.90 9.55 6.25
CA ASP A 39 15.87 10.30 5.52
C ASP A 39 14.61 10.44 6.39
N VAL A 40 14.43 11.62 7.00
CA VAL A 40 13.28 11.93 7.86
C VAL A 40 11.98 12.06 7.06
N TYR A 41 12.06 12.58 5.83
CA TYR A 41 10.88 12.73 4.97
C TYR A 41 10.29 11.36 4.65
N ASP A 42 11.15 10.40 4.34
CA ASP A 42 10.73 9.02 4.10
C ASP A 42 10.01 8.39 5.29
N LEU A 43 10.64 8.43 6.47
CA LEU A 43 10.06 7.85 7.69
C LEU A 43 8.70 8.47 8.01
N HIS A 44 8.61 9.81 7.96
CA HIS A 44 7.39 10.53 8.26
C HIS A 44 6.26 10.19 7.28
N HIS A 45 6.54 10.20 5.98
CA HIS A 45 5.54 9.91 4.94
C HIS A 45 5.12 8.43 4.94
N ALA A 46 6.04 7.51 5.25
CA ALA A 46 5.71 6.08 5.39
C ALA A 46 4.76 5.83 6.57
N ILE A 47 5.05 6.44 7.73
CA ILE A 47 4.19 6.34 8.93
C ILE A 47 2.82 6.97 8.68
N LEU A 48 2.78 8.21 8.17
CA LEU A 48 1.53 8.90 7.86
C LEU A 48 0.70 8.15 6.82
N GLY A 49 1.32 7.69 5.74
CA GLY A 49 0.64 6.95 4.68
C GLY A 49 0.05 5.63 5.17
N THR A 50 0.78 4.89 6.02
CA THR A 50 0.30 3.64 6.62
C THR A 50 -0.89 3.87 7.55
N PHE A 51 -0.79 4.85 8.46
CA PHE A 51 -1.91 5.18 9.35
C PHE A 51 -3.13 5.67 8.58
N PHE A 52 -2.93 6.51 7.56
CA PHE A 52 -4.01 7.02 6.73
C PHE A 52 -4.72 5.90 5.98
N ALA A 53 -3.97 4.95 5.41
CA ALA A 53 -4.51 3.76 4.77
C ALA A 53 -5.36 2.94 5.75
N LEU A 54 -4.84 2.63 6.94
CA LEU A 54 -5.55 1.85 7.96
C LEU A 54 -6.81 2.55 8.45
N LEU A 55 -6.76 3.86 8.69
CA LEU A 55 -7.89 4.64 9.18
C LEU A 55 -9.01 4.67 8.14
N ILE A 56 -8.70 4.99 6.87
CA ILE A 56 -9.68 4.99 5.79
C ILE A 56 -10.28 3.60 5.62
N THR A 57 -9.45 2.55 5.56
CA THR A 57 -9.93 1.18 5.43
C THR A 57 -10.83 0.78 6.60
N GLY A 58 -10.49 1.19 7.83
CA GLY A 58 -11.32 0.93 9.01
C GLY A 58 -12.69 1.58 8.91
N VAL A 59 -12.74 2.88 8.63
CA VAL A 59 -14.01 3.61 8.48
C VAL A 59 -14.87 3.01 7.37
N LEU A 60 -14.27 2.74 6.20
CA LEU A 60 -15.01 2.15 5.07
C LEU A 60 -15.51 0.74 5.40
N THR A 61 -14.68 -0.11 6.02
CA THR A 61 -15.07 -1.47 6.38
C THR A 61 -16.23 -1.48 7.35
N ASP A 62 -16.17 -0.67 8.42
CA ASP A 62 -17.23 -0.63 9.43
C ASP A 62 -18.52 0.00 8.88
N ALA A 63 -18.42 1.03 8.05
CA ALA A 63 -19.58 1.60 7.36
C ALA A 63 -20.27 0.55 6.48
N ILE A 64 -19.52 -0.19 5.66
CA ILE A 64 -20.08 -1.23 4.78
C ILE A 64 -20.65 -2.38 5.62
N LYS A 65 -19.99 -2.80 6.71
CA LYS A 65 -20.51 -3.83 7.62
C LYS A 65 -21.86 -3.48 8.20
N ASN A 66 -22.01 -2.25 8.68
CA ASN A 66 -23.25 -1.78 9.27
C ASN A 66 -24.36 -1.61 8.21
N ALA A 67 -24.01 -1.25 6.96
CA ALA A 67 -24.96 -1.12 5.87
C ALA A 67 -25.41 -2.47 5.27
N ALA A 68 -24.50 -3.42 5.12
CA ALA A 68 -24.77 -4.69 4.45
C ALA A 68 -25.54 -5.68 5.32
N GLY A 69 -25.29 -5.71 6.64
CA GLY A 69 -26.02 -6.57 7.58
C GLY A 69 -25.93 -8.09 7.31
N ARG A 70 -24.96 -8.54 6.49
CA ARG A 70 -24.84 -9.94 6.05
C ARG A 70 -24.58 -10.87 7.24
N PRO A 71 -25.39 -11.93 7.44
CA PRO A 71 -25.16 -12.91 8.50
C PRO A 71 -23.88 -13.72 8.22
N ARG A 72 -23.18 -14.10 9.28
CA ARG A 72 -22.00 -14.96 9.24
C ARG A 72 -22.34 -16.45 9.04
N PRO A 73 -21.39 -17.29 8.59
CA PRO A 73 -21.60 -18.74 8.49
C PRO A 73 -21.94 -19.44 9.81
N ASP A 74 -21.57 -18.84 10.95
CA ASP A 74 -21.86 -19.32 12.31
C ASP A 74 -23.14 -18.72 12.94
N PHE A 75 -23.94 -17.98 12.16
CA PHE A 75 -25.07 -17.19 12.66
C PHE A 75 -26.15 -18.03 13.37
N PHE A 76 -26.42 -19.25 12.92
CA PHE A 76 -27.43 -20.11 13.53
C PHE A 76 -27.17 -20.35 15.02
N TRP A 77 -25.93 -20.68 15.38
CA TRP A 77 -25.55 -20.96 16.77
C TRP A 77 -25.52 -19.70 17.64
N ARG A 78 -25.34 -18.53 17.04
CA ARG A 78 -25.48 -17.23 17.73
C ARG A 78 -26.94 -16.92 18.05
N CYS A 79 -27.85 -17.24 17.13
CA CYS A 79 -29.29 -17.00 17.27
C CYS A 79 -29.97 -18.04 18.18
N PHE A 80 -29.56 -19.31 18.08
CA PHE A 80 -30.11 -20.46 18.81
C PHE A 80 -28.99 -21.23 19.55
N PRO A 81 -28.57 -20.78 20.73
CA PRO A 81 -27.53 -21.45 21.52
C PRO A 81 -27.89 -22.91 21.86
N ASP A 82 -29.18 -23.19 22.07
CA ASP A 82 -29.70 -24.52 22.40
C ASP A 82 -29.88 -25.43 21.17
N GLY A 83 -29.57 -24.95 19.96
CA GLY A 83 -29.78 -25.66 18.69
C GLY A 83 -31.23 -25.77 18.23
N ASN A 84 -32.19 -25.30 19.04
CA ASN A 84 -33.62 -25.37 18.75
C ASN A 84 -34.10 -24.10 18.05
N SER A 85 -34.44 -24.21 16.76
CA SER A 85 -35.00 -23.11 15.99
C SER A 85 -36.42 -22.81 16.43
N LYS A 86 -36.67 -21.58 16.90
CA LYS A 86 -37.99 -21.06 17.25
C LYS A 86 -38.47 -20.10 16.16
N PHE A 87 -39.73 -20.26 15.77
CA PHE A 87 -40.40 -19.41 14.79
C PHE A 87 -41.67 -18.83 15.41
N ASP A 88 -41.98 -17.59 15.08
CA ASP A 88 -43.22 -16.96 15.49
C ASP A 88 -44.41 -17.50 14.68
N GLN A 89 -45.64 -17.12 15.06
CA GLN A 89 -46.88 -17.49 14.38
C GLN A 89 -46.90 -17.07 12.91
N TRP A 90 -46.13 -16.03 12.55
CA TRP A 90 -45.96 -15.52 11.19
C TRP A 90 -44.81 -16.18 10.41
N GLY A 91 -44.09 -17.13 11.02
CA GLY A 91 -42.94 -17.80 10.41
C GLY A 91 -41.60 -17.06 10.56
N ASP A 92 -41.58 -15.94 11.28
CA ASP A 92 -40.36 -15.16 11.54
C ASP A 92 -39.44 -15.85 12.56
N VAL A 93 -38.13 -15.68 12.38
CA VAL A 93 -37.11 -16.29 13.25
C VAL A 93 -37.02 -15.55 14.57
N VAL A 94 -37.31 -16.24 15.69
CA VAL A 94 -37.23 -15.65 17.03
C VAL A 94 -35.93 -16.11 17.71
N CYS A 95 -34.88 -15.31 17.54
CA CYS A 95 -33.60 -15.56 18.22
C CYS A 95 -33.70 -15.32 19.72
N HIS A 96 -33.00 -16.14 20.51
CA HIS A 96 -32.92 -16.02 21.98
C HIS A 96 -31.48 -16.07 22.49
N GLY A 97 -30.50 -15.93 21.60
CA GLY A 97 -29.11 -15.69 21.96
C GLY A 97 -28.86 -14.27 22.47
N LYS A 98 -27.61 -13.97 22.85
CA LYS A 98 -27.22 -12.67 23.37
C LYS A 98 -27.23 -11.60 22.26
N ASP A 99 -27.86 -10.46 22.52
CA ASP A 99 -27.96 -9.35 21.55
C ASP A 99 -26.62 -8.90 20.95
N SER A 100 -25.54 -8.92 21.74
CA SER A 100 -24.19 -8.61 21.27
C SER A 100 -23.71 -9.57 20.19
N ASP A 101 -23.98 -10.85 20.36
CA ASP A 101 -23.53 -11.92 19.47
C ASP A 101 -24.38 -11.95 18.19
N LEU A 102 -25.67 -11.62 18.30
CA LEU A 102 -26.56 -11.42 17.16
C LEU A 102 -26.10 -10.23 16.30
N LYS A 103 -25.85 -9.07 16.92
CA LYS A 103 -25.34 -7.88 16.23
C LYS A 103 -23.98 -8.15 15.57
N ALA A 104 -23.07 -8.87 16.24
CA ALA A 104 -21.80 -9.27 15.66
C ALA A 104 -21.96 -10.30 14.51
N GLY A 105 -22.96 -11.16 14.63
CA GLY A 105 -23.36 -12.15 13.64
C GLY A 105 -23.83 -11.54 12.31
N HIS A 106 -24.41 -10.34 12.34
CA HIS A 106 -24.82 -9.58 11.14
C HIS A 106 -23.71 -8.75 10.50
N LYS A 107 -22.48 -8.81 11.01
CA LYS A 107 -21.35 -8.02 10.50
C LYS A 107 -20.36 -8.88 9.73
N SER A 108 -20.83 -9.70 8.79
CA SER A 108 -19.95 -10.54 7.98
C SER A 108 -19.22 -9.74 6.89
N PHE A 109 -19.94 -9.07 6.00
CA PHE A 109 -19.36 -8.44 4.80
C PHE A 109 -18.92 -6.99 5.03
N PRO A 110 -17.74 -6.55 4.57
CA PRO A 110 -16.56 -7.35 4.19
C PRO A 110 -15.77 -7.79 5.44
N SER A 111 -14.79 -8.68 5.29
CA SER A 111 -13.93 -9.12 6.39
C SER A 111 -13.03 -7.98 6.90
N GLY A 112 -13.17 -7.62 8.18
CA GLY A 112 -12.37 -6.55 8.82
C GLY A 112 -10.92 -6.95 9.08
N HIS A 113 -10.68 -8.20 9.49
CA HIS A 113 -9.31 -8.73 9.64
C HIS A 113 -8.58 -8.69 8.30
N THR A 114 -9.25 -9.10 7.22
CA THR A 114 -8.65 -9.12 5.90
C THR A 114 -8.39 -7.71 5.38
N SER A 115 -9.36 -6.80 5.49
CA SER A 115 -9.20 -5.43 4.96
C SER A 115 -8.08 -4.66 5.67
N TRP A 116 -8.01 -4.70 7.00
CA TRP A 116 -6.92 -4.06 7.75
C TRP A 116 -5.55 -4.69 7.46
N SER A 117 -5.49 -6.02 7.33
CA SER A 117 -4.25 -6.72 6.99
C SER A 117 -3.73 -6.30 5.62
N PHE A 118 -4.62 -6.27 4.61
CA PHE A 118 -4.26 -5.81 3.28
C PHE A 118 -3.90 -4.32 3.28
N ALA A 119 -4.58 -3.47 4.04
CA ALA A 119 -4.25 -2.04 4.11
C ALA A 119 -2.81 -1.79 4.59
N GLY A 120 -2.41 -2.39 5.72
CA GLY A 120 -1.06 -2.22 6.27
C GLY A 120 0.02 -2.97 5.47
N LEU A 121 -0.21 -4.25 5.16
CA LEU A 121 0.80 -5.10 4.52
C LEU A 121 0.92 -4.83 3.01
N ALA A 122 -0.14 -4.44 2.31
CA ALA A 122 -0.01 -4.02 0.91
C ALA A 122 0.72 -2.67 0.80
N PHE A 123 0.48 -1.73 1.72
CA PHE A 123 1.26 -0.50 1.78
C PHE A 123 2.74 -0.80 2.02
N LEU A 124 3.07 -1.70 2.95
CA LEU A 124 4.43 -2.16 3.18
C LEU A 124 5.04 -2.84 1.94
N SER A 125 4.27 -3.69 1.24
CA SER A 125 4.70 -4.32 -0.01
C SER A 125 5.07 -3.29 -1.07
N LEU A 126 4.22 -2.26 -1.27
CA LEU A 126 4.49 -1.17 -2.21
C LEU A 126 5.73 -0.37 -1.80
N TYR A 127 5.86 -0.05 -0.51
CA TYR A 127 7.04 0.61 0.05
C TYR A 127 8.32 -0.18 -0.23
N LEU A 128 8.35 -1.47 0.13
CA LEU A 128 9.51 -2.33 -0.13
C LEU A 128 9.83 -2.39 -1.62
N SER A 129 8.81 -2.53 -2.48
CA SER A 129 8.97 -2.55 -3.93
C SER A 129 9.66 -1.30 -4.48
N GLY A 130 9.34 -0.12 -3.95
CA GLY A 130 10.01 1.14 -4.30
C GLY A 130 11.46 1.18 -3.81
N LYS A 131 11.71 0.76 -2.56
CA LYS A 131 13.05 0.80 -1.94
C LYS A 131 14.07 -0.15 -2.58
N ILE A 132 13.67 -1.38 -2.89
CA ILE A 132 14.57 -2.37 -3.50
C ILE A 132 14.58 -2.30 -5.04
N LYS A 133 13.80 -1.37 -5.61
CA LYS A 133 13.61 -1.18 -7.05
C LYS A 133 13.28 -2.51 -7.73
N CYS A 134 12.16 -3.12 -7.33
CA CYS A 134 11.71 -4.41 -7.89
C CYS A 134 11.60 -4.40 -9.43
N PHE A 135 11.22 -3.26 -9.99
CA PHE A 135 10.98 -3.09 -11.43
C PHE A 135 12.15 -2.38 -12.14
N ASP A 136 13.39 -2.66 -11.75
CA ASP A 136 14.61 -2.10 -12.34
C ASP A 136 14.96 -2.66 -13.75
N ARG A 137 14.08 -3.49 -14.33
CA ARG A 137 14.25 -4.22 -15.61
C ARG A 137 15.43 -5.18 -15.64
N ARG A 138 16.08 -5.47 -14.50
CA ARG A 138 17.20 -6.41 -14.41
C ARG A 138 16.77 -7.87 -14.19
N GLY A 139 15.49 -8.11 -13.89
CA GLY A 139 14.92 -9.46 -13.82
C GLY A 139 15.22 -10.25 -12.53
N HIS A 140 15.65 -9.60 -11.45
CA HIS A 140 15.95 -10.27 -10.18
C HIS A 140 14.67 -10.70 -9.44
N ALA A 141 14.24 -11.95 -9.63
CA ALA A 141 13.01 -12.50 -9.04
C ALA A 141 12.97 -12.45 -7.50
N ALA A 142 14.12 -12.55 -6.83
CA ALA A 142 14.20 -12.47 -5.37
C ALA A 142 13.64 -11.15 -4.80
N LYS A 143 13.79 -10.03 -5.53
CA LYS A 143 13.22 -8.74 -5.13
C LYS A 143 11.70 -8.80 -5.10
N LEU A 144 11.10 -9.42 -6.12
CA LEU A 144 9.65 -9.60 -6.19
C LEU A 144 9.14 -10.48 -5.05
N CYS A 145 9.84 -11.59 -4.76
CA CYS A 145 9.49 -12.44 -3.63
C CYS A 145 9.44 -11.65 -2.33
N ILE A 146 10.47 -10.83 -2.03
CA ILE A 146 10.50 -9.98 -0.83
C ILE A 146 9.31 -9.01 -0.80
N SER A 147 8.98 -8.36 -1.92
CA SER A 147 7.83 -7.44 -1.97
C SER A 147 6.48 -8.15 -1.82
N PHE A 148 6.34 -9.39 -2.30
CA PHE A 148 5.06 -10.13 -2.21
C PHE A 148 4.83 -10.80 -0.85
N LEU A 149 5.88 -11.01 -0.04
CA LEU A 149 5.75 -11.66 1.28
C LEU A 149 4.69 -11.01 2.20
N PRO A 150 4.64 -9.66 2.35
CA PRO A 150 3.59 -9.01 3.13
C PRO A 150 2.17 -9.29 2.58
N ILE A 151 1.99 -9.30 1.26
CA ILE A 151 0.68 -9.60 0.64
C ILE A 151 0.31 -11.06 0.90
N LEU A 152 1.26 -11.99 0.77
CA LEU A 152 1.03 -13.40 1.07
C LEU A 152 0.60 -13.60 2.53
N ALA A 153 1.26 -12.91 3.47
CA ALA A 153 0.84 -12.94 4.88
C ALA A 153 -0.60 -12.43 5.06
N ALA A 154 -0.99 -11.34 4.38
CA ALA A 154 -2.36 -10.84 4.41
C ALA A 154 -3.37 -11.83 3.83
N CYS A 155 -3.01 -12.55 2.75
CA CYS A 155 -3.83 -13.63 2.20
C CYS A 155 -4.04 -14.77 3.21
N LEU A 156 -2.99 -15.19 3.91
CA LEU A 156 -3.07 -16.24 4.93
C LEU A 156 -3.98 -15.83 6.10
N VAL A 157 -3.95 -14.57 6.52
CA VAL A 157 -4.93 -14.04 7.50
C VAL A 157 -6.34 -14.14 6.93
N GLY A 158 -6.55 -13.78 5.66
CA GLY A 158 -7.85 -13.93 5.01
C GLY A 158 -8.36 -15.37 4.98
N ILE A 159 -7.50 -16.33 4.63
CA ILE A 159 -7.82 -17.76 4.60
C ILE A 159 -8.24 -18.25 5.98
N SER A 160 -7.54 -17.84 7.04
CA SER A 160 -7.92 -18.22 8.42
C SER A 160 -9.36 -17.84 8.77
N ARG A 161 -9.91 -16.75 8.20
CA ARG A 161 -11.29 -16.32 8.46
C ARG A 161 -12.34 -17.21 7.82
N VAL A 162 -11.98 -17.85 6.70
CA VAL A 162 -12.82 -18.85 6.05
C VAL A 162 -12.75 -20.16 6.82
N ASP A 163 -11.54 -20.59 7.22
CA ASP A 163 -11.31 -21.84 7.97
C ASP A 163 -11.98 -21.83 9.36
N ASP A 164 -12.04 -20.67 10.00
CA ASP A 164 -12.69 -20.43 11.28
C ASP A 164 -14.22 -20.20 11.16
N TYR A 165 -14.78 -20.28 9.94
CA TYR A 165 -16.20 -20.04 9.63
C TYR A 165 -16.71 -18.66 10.07
N LYS A 166 -15.82 -17.67 10.15
CA LYS A 166 -16.17 -16.29 10.55
C LYS A 166 -16.66 -15.46 9.40
N HIS A 167 -16.26 -15.80 8.19
CA HIS A 167 -16.53 -15.07 6.96
C HIS A 167 -16.72 -16.03 5.79
N HIS A 168 -17.57 -15.65 4.85
CA HIS A 168 -17.61 -16.30 3.56
C HIS A 168 -16.39 -15.88 2.73
N TRP A 169 -16.00 -16.68 1.74
CA TRP A 169 -14.86 -16.35 0.89
C TRP A 169 -15.08 -15.02 0.13
N GLU A 170 -16.33 -14.64 -0.21
CA GLU A 170 -16.59 -13.35 -0.86
C GLU A 170 -16.31 -12.17 0.09
N ASP A 171 -16.60 -12.33 1.39
CA ASP A 171 -16.34 -11.32 2.40
C ASP A 171 -14.83 -11.06 2.52
N VAL A 172 -14.03 -12.13 2.41
CA VAL A 172 -12.57 -12.10 2.45
C VAL A 172 -12.01 -11.48 1.18
N PHE A 173 -12.49 -11.88 0.00
CA PHE A 173 -12.06 -11.32 -1.28
C PHE A 173 -12.35 -9.82 -1.36
N ALA A 174 -13.57 -9.40 -1.03
CA ALA A 174 -13.95 -7.99 -1.02
C ALA A 174 -13.16 -7.18 0.02
N GLY A 175 -12.91 -7.75 1.20
CA GLY A 175 -12.06 -7.13 2.22
C GLY A 175 -10.62 -6.92 1.74
N GLY A 176 -10.03 -7.94 1.11
CA GLY A 176 -8.68 -7.85 0.55
C GLY A 176 -8.59 -6.81 -0.58
N LEU A 177 -9.56 -6.80 -1.50
CA LEU A 177 -9.64 -5.81 -2.57
C LEU A 177 -9.78 -4.38 -2.02
N LEU A 178 -10.66 -4.17 -1.04
CA LEU A 178 -10.83 -2.87 -0.38
C LEU A 178 -9.52 -2.38 0.24
N GLY A 179 -8.86 -3.24 1.04
CA GLY A 179 -7.59 -2.90 1.69
C GLY A 179 -6.49 -2.59 0.67
N LEU A 180 -6.37 -3.39 -0.38
CA LEU A 180 -5.38 -3.20 -1.44
C LEU A 180 -5.58 -1.88 -2.20
N VAL A 181 -6.81 -1.56 -2.58
CA VAL A 181 -7.13 -0.31 -3.30
C VAL A 181 -6.83 0.91 -2.43
N VAL A 182 -7.28 0.91 -1.17
CA VAL A 182 -7.03 2.03 -0.26
C VAL A 182 -5.54 2.19 0.03
N ALA A 183 -4.81 1.10 0.27
CA ALA A 183 -3.36 1.13 0.46
C ALA A 183 -2.64 1.72 -0.76
N THR A 184 -3.03 1.31 -1.97
CA THR A 184 -2.44 1.80 -3.21
C THR A 184 -2.68 3.30 -3.38
N PHE A 185 -3.91 3.77 -3.14
CA PHE A 185 -4.25 5.19 -3.22
C PHE A 185 -3.45 6.03 -2.21
N CYS A 186 -3.40 5.58 -0.95
CA CYS A 186 -2.65 6.27 0.10
C CYS A 186 -1.14 6.25 -0.16
N TYR A 187 -0.60 5.15 -0.68
CA TYR A 187 0.81 5.07 -1.08
C TYR A 187 1.13 6.10 -2.16
N LEU A 188 0.33 6.15 -3.22
CA LEU A 188 0.53 7.05 -4.36
C LEU A 188 0.38 8.53 -4.00
N GLN A 189 -0.27 8.86 -2.88
CA GLN A 189 -0.33 10.23 -2.38
C GLN A 189 1.04 10.75 -1.89
N PHE A 190 1.89 9.87 -1.37
CA PHE A 190 3.16 10.25 -0.74
C PHE A 190 4.40 9.79 -1.53
N PHE A 191 4.26 8.70 -2.30
CA PHE A 191 5.33 8.04 -3.03
C PHE A 191 5.00 7.92 -4.52
N PRO A 192 6.00 8.05 -5.41
CA PRO A 192 5.83 7.72 -6.81
C PRO A 192 5.58 6.22 -7.00
N PRO A 193 4.95 5.83 -8.14
CA PRO A 193 4.75 4.43 -8.46
C PRO A 193 6.07 3.64 -8.42
N PRO A 194 6.08 2.39 -7.93
CA PRO A 194 7.33 1.63 -7.73
C PRO A 194 8.15 1.37 -9.00
N TYR A 195 7.54 1.48 -10.17
CA TYR A 195 8.22 1.35 -11.48
C TYR A 195 8.86 2.65 -11.97
N HIS A 196 8.64 3.78 -11.29
CA HIS A 196 9.24 5.06 -11.66
C HIS A 196 10.74 5.06 -11.34
N LYS A 197 11.56 5.79 -12.13
CA LYS A 197 13.02 5.87 -11.92
C LYS A 197 13.40 6.38 -10.52
N GLN A 198 12.58 7.28 -9.99
CA GLN A 198 12.68 7.82 -8.62
C GLN A 198 11.71 7.15 -7.65
N GLY A 199 11.26 5.92 -7.93
CA GLY A 199 10.36 5.11 -7.09
C GLY A 199 10.84 4.87 -5.65
N TRP A 200 12.12 5.16 -5.39
CA TRP A 200 12.75 4.96 -4.09
C TRP A 200 12.63 6.18 -3.17
N SER A 201 12.33 7.37 -3.67
CA SER A 201 12.23 8.62 -2.88
C SER A 201 10.80 9.10 -2.75
N THR A 202 10.49 9.87 -1.71
CA THR A 202 9.18 10.54 -1.55
C THR A 202 9.10 11.77 -2.45
N TYR A 203 7.87 12.21 -2.76
CA TYR A 203 7.67 13.48 -3.48
C TYR A 203 8.27 14.68 -2.71
N ALA A 204 8.12 14.70 -1.38
CA ALA A 204 8.67 15.74 -0.53
C ALA A 204 10.21 15.77 -0.57
N TYR A 205 10.87 14.60 -0.52
CA TYR A 205 12.32 14.52 -0.63
C TYR A 205 12.82 15.02 -1.99
N SER A 206 12.19 14.59 -3.09
CA SER A 206 12.57 15.05 -4.44
C SER A 206 12.43 16.57 -4.57
N ARG A 207 11.34 17.15 -4.06
CA ARG A 207 11.14 18.62 -4.07
C ARG A 207 12.17 19.36 -3.23
N ALA A 208 12.47 18.89 -2.01
CA ALA A 208 13.46 19.52 -1.14
C ALA A 208 14.86 19.52 -1.78
N LEU A 209 15.20 18.46 -2.52
CA LEU A 209 16.45 18.36 -3.27
C LEU A 209 16.50 19.35 -4.44
N GLU A 210 15.40 19.49 -5.19
CA GLU A 210 15.27 20.45 -6.29
C GLU A 210 15.38 21.90 -5.80
N GLU A 211 14.72 22.24 -4.70
CA GLU A 211 14.79 23.56 -4.07
C GLU A 211 16.20 23.86 -3.55
N SER A 212 16.86 22.88 -2.93
CA SER A 212 18.26 23.01 -2.49
C SER A 212 19.23 23.21 -3.67
N ARG A 213 18.97 22.54 -4.81
CA ARG A 213 19.77 22.69 -6.03
C ARG A 213 19.54 24.05 -6.71
N ALA A 214 18.31 24.56 -6.70
CA ALA A 214 17.97 25.88 -7.23
C ALA A 214 18.57 27.02 -6.40
N ASN A 215 18.71 26.83 -5.08
CA ASN A 215 19.29 27.80 -4.17
C ASN A 215 20.83 27.77 -4.09
N MET A 216 21.50 26.84 -4.78
CA MET A 216 22.96 26.91 -4.91
C MET A 216 23.34 28.08 -5.82
N PRO A 217 24.18 29.04 -5.37
CA PRO A 217 24.64 30.11 -6.23
C PRO A 217 25.34 29.50 -7.45
N SER A 218 24.87 29.88 -8.64
CA SER A 218 25.60 29.62 -9.87
C SER A 218 26.98 30.26 -9.71
N THR A 219 28.02 29.45 -9.54
CA THR A 219 29.39 29.95 -9.68
C THR A 219 29.48 30.50 -11.09
N GLU A 220 29.49 31.82 -11.22
CA GLU A 220 29.76 32.51 -12.48
C GLU A 220 31.09 31.97 -13.03
N GLN A 221 31.02 31.24 -14.13
CA GLN A 221 32.16 31.15 -15.03
C GLN A 221 32.27 32.50 -15.74
N PRO A 222 33.43 33.19 -15.69
CA PRO A 222 33.57 34.47 -16.34
C PRO A 222 33.63 34.29 -17.86
N GLY A 223 32.68 34.91 -18.55
CA GLY A 223 32.87 35.49 -19.88
C GLY A 223 32.65 34.57 -21.08
N THR A 224 31.56 34.80 -21.81
CA THR A 224 31.60 35.45 -23.12
C THR A 224 30.17 35.59 -23.65
N GLY A 225 29.65 36.81 -23.60
CA GLY A 225 28.36 37.14 -24.20
C GLY A 225 28.48 37.34 -25.70
N VAL A 226 27.50 36.82 -26.45
CA VAL A 226 27.06 37.41 -27.71
C VAL A 226 25.54 37.29 -27.78
N SER A 227 24.87 38.43 -27.62
CA SER A 227 23.49 38.66 -28.04
C SER A 227 23.50 38.94 -29.54
N LEU A 228 22.70 38.22 -30.34
CA LEU A 228 22.31 38.70 -31.65
C LEU A 228 20.81 38.47 -31.87
N GLN A 229 20.06 39.56 -31.75
CA GLN A 229 18.67 39.68 -32.13
C GLN A 229 18.57 40.16 -33.58
N ASN A 230 17.88 39.35 -34.40
CA ASN A 230 17.09 39.65 -35.59
C ASN A 230 17.44 40.83 -36.52
N ALA A 231 17.78 40.53 -37.78
CA ALA A 231 17.27 41.26 -38.96
C ALA A 231 17.41 40.45 -40.28
N THR A 232 16.25 40.19 -40.92
CA THR A 232 15.93 40.15 -42.37
C THR A 232 16.76 39.26 -43.32
N LEU A 233 16.18 38.15 -43.81
CA LEU A 233 15.39 38.04 -45.06
C LEU A 233 16.23 38.21 -46.34
N GLU A 234 16.66 37.08 -46.92
CA GLU A 234 16.44 36.66 -48.32
C GLU A 234 17.46 35.58 -48.71
N GLY A 235 16.97 34.43 -49.18
CA GLY A 235 17.84 33.31 -49.58
C GLY A 235 17.21 31.94 -49.42
N VAL A 236 15.95 31.78 -49.84
CA VAL A 236 15.33 30.47 -50.05
C VAL A 236 16.12 29.76 -51.15
N ASN A 237 16.94 28.76 -50.81
CA ASN A 237 16.75 27.37 -51.21
C ASN A 237 17.98 26.52 -50.89
N ARG A 238 17.70 25.29 -50.42
CA ARG A 238 18.52 24.09 -50.64
C ARG A 238 19.60 23.75 -49.59
N GLN A 239 19.16 23.28 -48.40
CA GLN A 239 19.56 22.00 -47.78
C GLN A 239 19.04 21.90 -46.34
N ARG A 240 17.95 21.14 -46.14
CA ARG A 240 17.40 20.64 -44.87
C ARG A 240 17.89 19.19 -44.80
N SER A 241 18.53 18.61 -43.78
CA SER A 241 18.30 18.69 -42.34
C SER A 241 19.41 17.86 -41.64
N THR A 242 20.37 18.50 -40.97
CA THR A 242 21.26 17.83 -40.00
C THR A 242 21.65 18.84 -38.93
N ILE A 243 21.04 18.82 -37.74
CA ILE A 243 21.69 19.16 -36.44
C ILE A 243 20.89 18.49 -35.32
N HIS A 244 21.42 17.38 -34.80
CA HIS A 244 20.96 16.72 -33.58
C HIS A 244 21.50 17.52 -32.38
N ARG A 245 20.61 17.99 -31.50
CA ARG A 245 20.98 18.69 -30.25
C ARG A 245 21.83 17.77 -29.35
N ASN A 246 23.02 18.24 -29.01
CA ASN A 246 23.82 17.78 -27.87
C ASN A 246 23.07 18.09 -26.56
N THR A 247 22.89 17.09 -25.70
CA THR A 247 22.58 17.28 -24.28
C THR A 247 23.71 16.64 -23.49
N VAL A 248 24.61 17.48 -22.99
CA VAL A 248 25.73 17.09 -22.14
C VAL A 248 25.22 17.09 -20.70
N TYR A 249 24.97 15.89 -20.15
CA TYR A 249 24.79 15.69 -18.70
C TYR A 249 26.15 15.33 -18.11
N TYR A 250 26.77 16.27 -17.39
CA TYR A 250 27.98 16.02 -16.61
C TYR A 250 27.65 15.26 -15.32
N ASN A 251 28.19 14.04 -15.24
CA ASN A 251 28.77 13.33 -14.10
C ASN A 251 28.31 13.69 -12.67
N LEU A 252 27.45 12.84 -12.10
CA LEU A 252 27.38 12.57 -10.64
C LEU A 252 27.48 11.07 -10.32
N ASP A 253 27.65 10.20 -11.34
CA ASP A 253 27.80 8.75 -11.16
C ASP A 253 29.27 8.33 -10.96
N SER A 254 30.26 9.16 -11.33
CA SER A 254 31.67 8.73 -11.29
C SER A 254 32.28 8.69 -9.89
N THR A 255 31.71 9.38 -8.90
CA THR A 255 32.25 9.37 -7.53
C THR A 255 31.76 8.19 -6.70
N LEU A 256 30.62 7.59 -7.04
CA LEU A 256 30.12 6.40 -6.34
C LEU A 256 30.78 5.11 -6.86
N ASP A 257 30.97 4.98 -8.18
CA ASP A 257 31.66 3.83 -8.78
C ASP A 257 33.17 3.78 -8.47
N SER A 258 33.77 4.93 -8.14
CA SER A 258 35.17 5.01 -7.72
C SER A 258 35.41 4.55 -6.27
N MET A 259 34.35 4.45 -5.45
CA MET A 259 34.45 3.93 -4.08
C MET A 259 34.14 2.42 -3.99
N GLU A 260 33.55 1.83 -5.03
CA GLU A 260 33.18 0.41 -5.08
C GLU A 260 34.23 -0.47 -5.79
N SER A 261 35.24 0.13 -6.44
CA SER A 261 36.24 -0.60 -7.24
C SER A 261 37.58 -0.91 -6.56
N GLY A 262 37.76 -0.57 -5.28
CA GLY A 262 38.80 -1.18 -4.42
C GLY A 262 40.21 -1.25 -5.02
N ASN A 263 40.66 -0.22 -5.75
CA ASN A 263 42.04 -0.13 -6.20
C ASN A 263 42.76 0.99 -5.42
N ARG A 264 43.90 0.61 -4.84
CA ARG A 264 44.80 1.43 -4.02
C ARG A 264 45.31 2.67 -4.76
#